data_AF-A0A1G7YS29-F1
#
_entry.id   AF-A0A1G7YS29-F1
#
_cell.length_a   1.000
_cell.length_b   1.000
_cell.length_c   1.000
_cell.angle_alpha   90.00
_cell.angle_beta   90.00
_cell.angle_gamma   90.00
#
_symmetry.space_group_name_H-M   'P 1'
#
loop_
_entity.id
_entity.type
_entity.pdbx_description
1 polymer ?
#
loop_
_entity_poly.entity_id
_entity_poly.type
_entity_poly.pdbx_seq_one_letter_code
_entity_poly.pdbx_strand_id
1 'polypeptide(L)'
;MIDAELIQQCADPSLKVEIVQKFIEEAGGADHLTVTVRAGERIILVPKPSTEDEAMELIEQNLGQSIVRVGVTQYPAGLGIQDISELSPDLLDSCKNIGMGTALFAKVYRIVTKWYGAPAQEALEDAILAYKTGWFEGKQVFYESDPDETELAEPQPAEQGEQVAAEGTGPSEPPFSEEDPNKAGIRIDLSGISNNNKEQ
;
A
#
# COMPACT_ATOMS: atom_id res chain seq x y z
N MET A 1 13.34 -3.37 15.11
CA MET A 1 13.83 -2.49 14.03
C MET A 1 14.89 -3.28 13.28
N ILE A 2 14.78 -3.32 11.97
CA ILE A 2 15.75 -4.01 11.11
C ILE A 2 17.04 -3.19 11.08
N ASP A 3 18.17 -3.88 11.06
CA ASP A 3 19.49 -3.26 11.08
C ASP A 3 19.71 -2.36 9.84
N ALA A 4 20.22 -1.15 10.05
CA ALA A 4 20.40 -0.17 8.97
C ALA A 4 21.52 -0.57 8.00
N GLU A 5 22.56 -1.26 8.47
CA GLU A 5 23.63 -1.79 7.62
C GLU A 5 23.08 -2.91 6.72
N LEU A 6 22.19 -3.76 7.27
CA LEU A 6 21.49 -4.78 6.49
C LEU A 6 20.60 -4.17 5.40
N ILE A 7 19.85 -3.11 5.73
CA ILE A 7 19.06 -2.37 4.73
C ILE A 7 19.98 -1.82 3.65
N GLN A 8 21.08 -1.14 4.02
CA GLN A 8 22.01 -0.56 3.07
C GLN A 8 22.66 -1.61 2.15
N GLN A 9 22.92 -2.82 2.68
CA GLN A 9 23.55 -3.90 1.92
C GLN A 9 22.59 -4.57 0.93
N CYS A 10 21.30 -4.69 1.30
CA CYS A 10 20.37 -5.59 0.62
C CYS A 10 19.26 -4.86 -0.14
N ALA A 11 18.96 -3.60 0.18
CA ALA A 11 17.88 -2.87 -0.46
C ALA A 11 18.18 -2.50 -1.91
N ASP A 12 17.11 -2.27 -2.67
CA ASP A 12 17.19 -1.76 -4.02
C ASP A 12 17.94 -0.42 -4.05
N PRO A 13 19.01 -0.29 -4.86
CA PRO A 13 19.87 0.88 -4.86
C PRO A 13 19.21 2.13 -5.43
N SER A 14 18.06 2.01 -6.10
CA SER A 14 17.30 3.18 -6.59
C SER A 14 16.59 3.91 -5.46
N LEU A 15 16.42 3.29 -4.29
CA LEU A 15 15.80 3.89 -3.11
C LEU A 15 16.86 4.37 -2.12
N LYS A 16 16.62 5.56 -1.55
CA LYS A 16 17.42 6.05 -0.42
C LYS A 16 17.13 5.24 0.83
N VAL A 17 18.13 5.08 1.69
CA VAL A 17 18.03 4.28 2.92
C VAL A 17 16.91 4.79 3.82
N GLU A 18 16.70 6.09 3.89
CA GLU A 18 15.65 6.73 4.69
C GLU A 18 14.25 6.37 4.19
N ILE A 19 14.06 6.28 2.87
CA ILE A 19 12.80 5.86 2.26
C ILE A 19 12.54 4.38 2.58
N VAL A 20 13.57 3.53 2.47
CA VAL A 20 13.45 2.10 2.77
C VAL A 20 13.13 1.87 4.25
N GLN A 21 13.76 2.63 5.16
CA GLN A 21 13.48 2.57 6.58
C GLN A 21 12.02 2.90 6.89
N LYS A 22 11.51 4.03 6.35
CA LYS A 22 10.10 4.41 6.52
C LYS A 22 9.15 3.36 5.95
N PHE A 23 9.46 2.82 4.77
CA PHE A 23 8.69 1.75 4.15
C PHE A 23 8.61 0.49 5.05
N ILE A 24 9.75 0.00 5.54
CA ILE A 24 9.79 -1.20 6.41
C ILE A 24 9.08 -0.93 7.74
N GLU A 25 9.19 0.26 8.31
CA GLU A 25 8.51 0.62 9.55
C GLU A 25 6.98 0.61 9.41
N GLU A 26 6.44 1.10 8.30
CA GLU A 26 4.99 1.28 8.12
C GLU A 26 4.27 0.12 7.42
N ALA A 27 4.97 -0.61 6.55
CA ALA A 27 4.41 -1.69 5.74
C ALA A 27 5.05 -3.07 6.00
N GLY A 28 6.20 -3.09 6.69
CA GLY A 28 6.99 -4.29 6.90
C GLY A 28 6.51 -5.22 8.01
N GLY A 29 7.18 -6.36 8.09
CA GLY A 29 7.00 -7.37 9.13
C GLY A 29 8.02 -7.20 10.26
N ALA A 30 7.81 -7.90 11.38
CA ALA A 30 8.71 -7.85 12.52
C ALA A 30 10.07 -8.51 12.22
N ASP A 31 10.07 -9.56 11.39
CA ASP A 31 11.22 -10.37 11.03
C ASP A 31 10.99 -11.11 9.69
N HIS A 32 12.00 -11.84 9.23
CA HIS A 32 11.97 -12.56 7.96
C HIS A 32 11.00 -13.76 7.92
N LEU A 33 10.59 -14.29 9.07
CA LEU A 33 9.61 -15.39 9.17
C LEU A 33 8.17 -14.89 9.33
N THR A 34 7.97 -13.56 9.36
CA THR A 34 6.65 -12.98 9.57
C THR A 34 5.75 -13.24 8.36
N VAL A 35 4.73 -14.07 8.55
CA VAL A 35 3.71 -14.35 7.53
C VAL A 35 2.39 -13.71 7.96
N THR A 36 1.83 -12.86 7.08
CA THR A 36 0.50 -12.29 7.25
C THR A 36 -0.43 -12.85 6.18
N VAL A 37 -1.59 -13.32 6.60
CA VAL A 37 -2.63 -13.84 5.70
C VAL A 37 -3.84 -12.93 5.73
N ARG A 38 -4.35 -12.53 4.56
CA ARG A 38 -5.55 -11.71 4.41
C ARG A 38 -6.57 -12.35 3.48
N ALA A 39 -7.83 -12.35 3.91
CA ALA A 39 -8.98 -12.71 3.09
C ALA A 39 -9.87 -11.47 2.92
N GLY A 40 -9.77 -10.83 1.75
CA GLY A 40 -10.36 -9.51 1.52
C GLY A 40 -9.77 -8.47 2.48
N GLU A 41 -10.62 -7.76 3.22
CA GLU A 41 -10.22 -6.72 4.17
C GLU A 41 -9.84 -7.27 5.56
N ARG A 42 -9.99 -8.58 5.79
CA ARG A 42 -9.76 -9.20 7.10
C ARG A 42 -8.39 -9.87 7.17
N ILE A 43 -7.70 -9.65 8.28
CA ILE A 43 -6.47 -10.38 8.62
C ILE A 43 -6.87 -11.69 9.31
N ILE A 44 -6.32 -12.80 8.82
CA ILE A 44 -6.43 -14.12 9.43
C ILE A 44 -5.28 -14.27 10.42
N LEU A 45 -5.62 -14.55 11.69
CA LEU A 45 -4.61 -14.84 12.70
C LEU A 45 -4.05 -16.24 12.45
N VAL A 46 -2.76 -16.27 12.16
CA VAL A 46 -1.97 -17.49 11.95
C VAL A 46 -0.94 -17.62 13.07
N PRO A 47 -0.57 -18.85 13.49
CA PRO A 47 0.52 -19.04 14.42
C PRO A 47 1.80 -18.41 13.87
N LYS A 48 2.56 -17.71 14.72
CA LYS A 48 3.85 -17.15 14.31
C LYS A 48 4.82 -18.31 14.07
N PRO A 49 5.36 -18.48 12.84
CA PRO A 49 6.36 -19.51 12.56
C PRO A 49 7.64 -19.26 13.37
N SER A 50 8.26 -20.34 13.84
CA SER A 50 9.55 -20.30 14.53
C SER A 50 10.70 -20.80 13.65
N THR A 51 10.38 -21.45 12.54
CA THR A 51 11.35 -21.98 11.57
C THR A 51 10.97 -21.61 10.14
N GLU A 52 11.93 -21.71 9.21
CA GLU A 52 11.66 -21.51 7.79
C GLU A 52 10.68 -22.54 7.24
N ASP A 53 10.81 -23.81 7.64
CA ASP A 53 9.90 -24.89 7.23
C ASP A 53 8.46 -24.62 7.67
N GLU A 54 8.25 -24.19 8.92
CA GLU A 54 6.92 -23.81 9.43
C GLU A 54 6.35 -22.61 8.67
N ALA A 55 7.19 -21.64 8.30
CA ALA A 55 6.77 -20.48 7.54
C ALA A 55 6.39 -20.87 6.11
N MET A 56 7.17 -21.72 5.45
CA MET A 56 6.86 -22.24 4.12
C MET A 56 5.56 -23.03 4.11
N GLU A 57 5.38 -23.95 5.06
CA GLU A 57 4.15 -24.72 5.17
C GLU A 57 2.94 -23.80 5.35
N LEU A 58 3.06 -22.77 6.19
CA LEU A 58 1.99 -21.78 6.40
C LEU A 58 1.68 -20.99 5.12
N ILE A 59 2.69 -20.61 4.34
CA ILE A 59 2.53 -19.92 3.06
C ILE A 59 1.77 -20.83 2.09
N GLU A 60 2.24 -22.06 1.89
CA GLU A 60 1.65 -23.03 0.95
C GLU A 60 0.18 -23.33 1.27
N GLN A 61 -0.16 -23.49 2.54
CA GLN A 61 -1.54 -23.77 2.98
C GLN A 61 -2.54 -22.65 2.68
N ASN A 62 -2.07 -21.40 2.55
CA ASN A 62 -2.94 -20.23 2.42
C ASN A 62 -2.94 -19.62 1.01
N LEU A 63 -1.98 -19.97 0.16
CA LEU A 63 -1.93 -19.49 -1.22
C LEU A 63 -3.12 -19.99 -2.04
N GLY A 64 -3.50 -19.18 -3.04
CA GLY A 64 -4.66 -19.43 -3.90
C GLY A 64 -6.01 -19.12 -3.25
N GLN A 65 -6.10 -19.16 -1.92
CA GLN A 65 -7.32 -18.83 -1.17
C GLN A 65 -7.28 -17.43 -0.55
N SER A 66 -6.08 -16.97 -0.18
CA SER A 66 -5.85 -15.72 0.54
C SER A 66 -4.66 -14.96 -0.04
N ILE A 67 -4.57 -13.68 0.30
CA ILE A 67 -3.37 -12.86 0.06
C ILE A 67 -2.37 -13.17 1.17
N VAL A 68 -1.23 -13.74 0.79
CA VAL A 68 -0.13 -14.08 1.72
C VAL A 68 1.01 -13.09 1.53
N ARG A 69 1.46 -12.49 2.64
CA ARG A 69 2.51 -11.47 2.71
C ARG A 69 3.63 -11.98 3.62
N VAL A 70 4.88 -11.87 3.18
CA VAL A 70 6.00 -12.58 3.80
C VAL A 70 7.18 -11.68 4.13
N GLY A 71 7.74 -11.89 5.31
CA GLY A 71 9.02 -11.38 5.76
C GLY A 71 9.03 -9.89 6.08
N VAL A 72 10.23 -9.33 6.11
CA VAL A 72 10.54 -7.96 6.52
C VAL A 72 9.79 -6.95 5.65
N THR A 73 9.67 -7.20 4.36
CA THR A 73 9.01 -6.27 3.42
C THR A 73 7.53 -6.58 3.21
N GLN A 74 7.00 -7.65 3.82
CA GLN A 74 5.65 -8.16 3.54
C GLN A 74 5.45 -8.37 2.03
N TYR A 75 6.42 -9.03 1.39
CA TYR A 75 6.37 -9.35 -0.04
C TYR A 75 5.16 -10.25 -0.35
N PRO A 76 4.38 -9.96 -1.41
CA PRO A 76 3.24 -10.78 -1.80
C PRO A 76 3.71 -12.12 -2.40
N ALA A 77 3.58 -13.22 -1.65
CA ALA A 77 4.14 -14.52 -2.02
C ALA A 77 3.55 -15.11 -3.32
N GLY A 78 2.29 -14.78 -3.63
CA GLY A 78 1.64 -15.22 -4.87
C GLY A 78 1.97 -14.36 -6.11
N LEU A 79 2.85 -13.37 -5.99
CA LEU A 79 3.17 -12.48 -7.10
C LEU A 79 4.11 -13.19 -8.09
N GLY A 80 3.68 -13.28 -9.35
CA GLY A 80 4.51 -13.76 -10.46
C GLY A 80 4.64 -15.28 -10.59
N ILE A 81 4.00 -16.06 -9.71
CA ILE A 81 3.99 -17.52 -9.77
C ILE A 81 2.66 -18.06 -10.31
N GLN A 82 2.70 -19.17 -11.04
CA GLN A 82 1.50 -19.86 -11.54
C GLN A 82 1.07 -21.04 -10.66
N ASP A 83 2.05 -21.67 -9.99
CA ASP A 83 1.84 -22.83 -9.13
C ASP A 83 2.66 -22.70 -7.83
N ILE A 84 2.20 -23.37 -6.77
CA ILE A 84 2.83 -23.35 -5.44
C ILE A 84 4.27 -23.90 -5.50
N SER A 85 4.57 -24.83 -6.41
CA SER A 85 5.92 -25.38 -6.59
C SER A 85 6.95 -24.37 -7.11
N GLU A 86 6.51 -23.20 -7.59
CA GLU A 86 7.39 -22.10 -8.01
C GLU A 86 7.76 -21.17 -6.84
N LEU A 87 7.22 -21.41 -5.63
CA LEU A 87 7.59 -20.63 -4.45
C LEU A 87 9.09 -20.75 -4.17
N SER A 88 9.73 -19.59 -4.04
CA SER A 88 11.12 -19.52 -3.68
C SER A 88 11.29 -19.47 -2.16
N PRO A 89 12.20 -20.29 -1.57
CA PRO A 89 12.58 -20.14 -0.16
C PRO A 89 13.25 -18.79 0.12
N ASP A 90 13.69 -18.08 -0.93
CA ASP A 90 14.26 -16.73 -0.83
C ASP A 90 13.28 -15.70 -0.24
N LEU A 91 11.99 -16.00 -0.20
CA LEU A 91 10.99 -15.20 0.51
C LEU A 91 11.30 -15.08 2.01
N LEU A 92 11.98 -16.08 2.59
CA LEU A 92 12.32 -16.16 4.00
C LEU A 92 13.79 -15.79 4.28
N ASP A 93 14.63 -15.67 3.25
CA ASP A 93 15.97 -15.10 3.42
C ASP A 93 15.85 -13.59 3.67
N SER A 94 16.47 -13.10 4.75
CA SER A 94 16.33 -11.69 5.15
C SER A 94 16.81 -10.72 4.07
N CYS A 95 17.96 -10.98 3.45
CA CYS A 95 18.56 -10.05 2.49
C CYS A 95 17.81 -10.09 1.15
N LYS A 96 17.46 -11.29 0.68
CA LYS A 96 16.69 -11.46 -0.55
C LYS A 96 15.27 -10.90 -0.41
N ASN A 97 14.60 -11.11 0.72
CA ASN A 97 13.30 -10.52 0.99
C ASN A 97 13.36 -8.98 0.99
N ILE A 98 14.40 -8.39 1.59
CA ILE A 98 14.63 -6.93 1.54
C ILE A 98 14.84 -6.49 0.08
N GLY A 99 15.74 -7.11 -0.67
CA GLY A 99 16.01 -6.74 -2.07
C GLY A 99 14.79 -6.85 -2.97
N MET A 100 14.10 -7.99 -2.97
CA MET A 100 12.89 -8.20 -3.78
C MET A 100 11.75 -7.25 -3.39
N GLY A 101 11.54 -7.05 -2.08
CA GLY A 101 10.45 -6.20 -1.58
C GLY A 101 10.69 -4.72 -1.84
N THR A 102 11.92 -4.25 -1.66
CA THR A 102 12.29 -2.85 -1.95
C THR A 102 12.30 -2.57 -3.45
N ALA A 103 12.72 -3.51 -4.30
CA ALA A 103 12.60 -3.37 -5.76
C ALA A 103 11.13 -3.25 -6.20
N LEU A 104 10.26 -4.10 -5.64
CA LEU A 104 8.82 -4.01 -5.89
C LEU A 104 8.23 -2.69 -5.38
N PHE A 105 8.65 -2.24 -4.20
CA PHE A 105 8.22 -0.95 -3.64
C PHE A 105 8.72 0.23 -4.49
N ALA A 106 9.95 0.20 -5.00
CA ALA A 106 10.50 1.20 -5.91
C ALA A 106 9.60 1.37 -7.15
N LYS A 107 9.14 0.25 -7.74
CA LYS A 107 8.15 0.27 -8.82
C LYS A 107 6.85 0.97 -8.39
N VAL A 108 6.28 0.57 -7.25
CA VAL A 108 5.05 1.18 -6.73
C VAL A 108 5.23 2.68 -6.51
N TYR A 109 6.36 3.10 -5.94
CA TYR A 109 6.66 4.50 -5.71
C TYR A 109 6.81 5.30 -7.01
N ARG A 110 7.42 4.73 -8.06
CA ARG A 110 7.43 5.34 -9.40
C ARG A 110 6.03 5.50 -9.99
N ILE A 111 5.17 4.49 -9.84
CA ILE A 111 3.76 4.55 -10.29
C ILE A 111 3.03 5.71 -9.63
N VAL A 112 3.13 5.82 -8.30
CA VAL A 112 2.46 6.89 -7.54
C VAL A 112 3.07 8.25 -7.87
N THR A 113 4.40 8.37 -7.87
CA THR A 113 5.10 9.62 -8.19
C THR A 113 4.75 10.13 -9.59
N LYS A 114 4.66 9.24 -10.59
CA LYS A 114 4.24 9.60 -11.94
C LYS A 114 2.81 10.14 -11.98
N TRP A 115 1.92 9.59 -11.17
CA TRP A 115 0.55 10.08 -11.06
C TRP A 115 0.49 11.48 -10.43
N TYR A 116 1.29 11.71 -9.38
CA TYR A 116 1.44 13.03 -8.76
C TYR A 116 2.13 14.06 -9.67
N GLY A 117 2.93 13.60 -10.66
CA GLY A 117 3.68 14.45 -11.58
C GLY A 117 5.02 14.96 -11.04
N ALA A 118 5.25 14.84 -9.73
CA ALA A 118 6.51 15.12 -9.07
C ALA A 118 6.65 14.30 -7.77
N PRO A 119 7.88 14.04 -7.30
CA PRO A 119 8.10 13.48 -5.96
C PRO A 119 7.59 14.44 -4.88
N ALA A 120 6.82 13.92 -3.94
CA ALA A 120 6.27 14.66 -2.81
C ALA A 120 6.13 13.72 -1.59
N GLN A 121 6.08 14.29 -0.39
CA GLN A 121 5.96 13.49 0.84
C GLN A 121 4.66 12.67 0.85
N GLU A 122 3.58 13.25 0.33
CA GLU A 122 2.28 12.64 0.12
C GLU A 122 2.36 11.46 -0.86
N ALA A 123 3.16 11.58 -1.93
CA ALA A 123 3.37 10.50 -2.89
C ALA A 123 4.07 9.29 -2.25
N LEU A 124 5.00 9.52 -1.32
CA LEU A 124 5.65 8.44 -0.57
C LEU A 124 4.64 7.73 0.36
N GLU A 125 3.82 8.48 1.07
CA GLU A 125 2.80 7.93 1.97
C GLU A 125 1.74 7.12 1.22
N ASP A 126 1.28 7.63 0.09
CA ASP A 126 0.37 6.91 -0.79
C ASP A 126 1.02 5.68 -1.42
N ALA A 127 2.32 5.71 -1.73
CA ALA A 127 3.04 4.52 -2.20
C ALA A 127 3.13 3.44 -1.12
N ILE A 128 3.37 3.81 0.13
CA ILE A 128 3.36 2.88 1.27
C ILE A 128 1.96 2.29 1.45
N LEU A 129 0.91 3.11 1.39
CA LEU A 129 -0.48 2.64 1.46
C LEU A 129 -0.84 1.72 0.28
N ALA A 130 -0.43 2.09 -0.93
CA ALA A 130 -0.62 1.30 -2.13
C ALA A 130 0.09 -0.05 -2.05
N TYR A 131 1.29 -0.10 -1.46
CA TYR A 131 1.98 -1.36 -1.21
C TYR A 131 1.22 -2.22 -0.19
N LYS A 132 0.73 -1.63 0.91
CA LYS A 132 -0.01 -2.36 1.97
C LYS A 132 -1.32 -2.96 1.45
N THR A 133 -2.01 -2.25 0.57
CA THR A 133 -3.32 -2.66 0.04
C THR A 133 -3.19 -3.47 -1.25
N GLY A 134 -2.14 -3.25 -2.03
CA GLY A 134 -1.99 -3.74 -3.40
C GLY A 134 -2.76 -2.91 -4.43
N TRP A 135 -3.29 -1.73 -4.05
CA TRP A 135 -4.14 -0.90 -4.90
C TRP A 135 -3.74 0.57 -4.88
N PHE A 136 -3.84 1.23 -6.03
CA PHE A 136 -3.71 2.67 -6.17
C PHE A 136 -4.58 3.13 -7.34
N GLU A 137 -5.43 4.14 -7.14
CA GLU A 137 -6.30 4.69 -8.19
C GLU A 137 -7.11 3.63 -8.95
N GLY A 138 -7.65 2.64 -8.23
CA GLY A 138 -8.43 1.54 -8.79
C GLY A 138 -7.63 0.50 -9.57
N LYS A 139 -6.29 0.55 -9.53
CA LYS A 139 -5.39 -0.38 -10.23
C LYS A 139 -4.62 -1.27 -9.25
N GLN A 140 -4.33 -2.50 -9.67
CA GLN A 140 -3.51 -3.43 -8.90
C GLN A 140 -2.02 -3.17 -9.15
N VAL A 141 -1.39 -2.37 -8.27
CA VAL A 141 -0.05 -1.82 -8.49
C VAL A 141 1.05 -2.85 -8.73
N PHE A 142 0.90 -4.07 -8.21
CA PHE A 142 1.88 -5.13 -8.41
C PHE A 142 1.88 -5.71 -9.83
N TYR A 143 0.77 -5.59 -10.56
CA TYR A 143 0.64 -6.08 -11.94
C TYR A 143 0.75 -4.96 -12.98
N GLU A 144 0.76 -3.70 -12.55
CA GLU A 144 1.01 -2.57 -13.44
C GLU A 144 2.45 -2.57 -13.96
N SER A 145 2.61 -2.03 -15.17
CA SER A 145 3.91 -1.80 -15.79
C SER A 145 4.70 -0.75 -15.03
N ASP A 146 6.02 -0.94 -14.97
CA ASP A 146 6.93 0.01 -14.35
C ASP A 146 7.09 1.25 -15.24
N PRO A 147 6.77 2.46 -14.76
CA PRO A 147 7.00 3.67 -15.51
C PRO A 147 8.47 4.10 -15.41
N ASP A 148 9.30 3.52 -16.27
CA ASP A 148 10.73 3.81 -16.50
C ASP A 148 11.64 3.67 -15.26
N GLU A 149 12.66 2.81 -15.35
CA GLU A 149 13.76 2.70 -14.37
C GLU A 149 14.64 3.98 -14.40
N THR A 150 14.12 5.08 -13.88
CA THR A 150 14.93 6.23 -13.49
C THR A 150 15.15 6.23 -11.99
N GLU A 151 16.32 6.71 -11.57
CA GLU A 151 16.66 6.90 -10.15
C GLU A 151 15.53 7.66 -9.44
N LEU A 152 15.05 7.13 -8.32
CA LEU A 152 13.89 7.70 -7.62
C LEU A 152 14.29 9.04 -6.98
N ALA A 153 13.65 10.10 -7.43
CA ALA A 153 13.87 11.43 -6.88
C ALA A 153 13.26 11.59 -5.48
N GLU A 154 13.84 12.49 -4.70
CA GLU A 154 13.45 12.69 -3.30
C GLU A 154 12.10 13.39 -3.17
N PRO A 155 11.22 12.91 -2.26
CA PRO A 155 10.09 13.71 -1.85
C PRO A 155 10.62 14.96 -1.15
N GLN A 156 10.33 16.13 -1.72
CA GLN A 156 10.66 17.39 -1.07
C GLN A 156 9.61 17.68 0.01
N PRO A 157 10.01 18.24 1.17
CA PRO A 157 9.06 18.82 2.10
C PRO A 157 8.22 19.84 1.34
N ALA A 158 6.89 19.78 1.47
CA ALA A 158 6.03 20.80 0.92
C ALA A 158 6.46 22.16 1.51
N GLU A 159 7.12 23.00 0.73
CA GLU A 159 7.24 24.40 1.08
C GLU A 159 5.81 24.94 1.18
N GLN A 160 5.45 25.48 2.35
CA GLN A 160 4.20 26.21 2.50
C GLN A 160 4.22 27.31 1.46
N GLY A 161 3.48 27.10 0.37
CA GLY A 161 3.47 27.98 -0.77
C GLY A 161 3.15 29.40 -0.32
N GLU A 162 4.13 30.28 -0.47
CA GLU A 162 3.93 31.71 -0.54
C GLU A 162 2.82 31.96 -1.57
N GLN A 163 1.81 32.71 -1.16
CA GLN A 163 0.60 32.97 -1.93
C GLN A 163 0.95 33.59 -3.29
N VAL A 164 0.99 32.77 -4.34
CA VAL A 164 0.90 33.26 -5.72
C VAL A 164 -0.53 33.68 -5.97
N ALA A 165 -0.76 34.99 -5.88
CA ALA A 165 -1.97 35.64 -6.36
C ALA A 165 -2.08 35.40 -7.88
N ALA A 166 -2.90 34.43 -8.27
CA ALA A 166 -3.40 34.30 -9.63
C ALA A 166 -4.81 34.92 -9.67
N GLU A 167 -4.92 36.11 -10.25
CA GLU A 167 -6.19 36.67 -10.68
C GLU A 167 -6.80 35.74 -11.73
N GLY A 168 -7.79 34.95 -11.31
CA GLY A 168 -8.65 34.14 -12.15
C GLY A 168 -10.08 34.31 -11.70
N THR A 169 -10.84 35.17 -12.38
CA THR A 169 -12.27 35.39 -12.16
C THR A 169 -13.09 34.14 -12.47
N GLY A 170 -13.51 33.42 -11.44
CA GLY A 170 -14.59 32.44 -11.43
C GLY A 170 -15.51 32.70 -10.22
N PRO A 171 -16.82 32.40 -10.28
CA PRO A 171 -17.75 32.83 -9.25
C PRO A 171 -17.46 32.14 -7.92
N SER A 172 -17.21 32.96 -6.90
CA SER A 172 -16.94 32.54 -5.53
C SER A 172 -18.13 31.79 -4.93
N GLU A 173 -17.86 30.59 -4.40
CA GLU A 173 -18.78 29.92 -3.47
C GLU A 173 -18.92 30.79 -2.20
N PRO A 174 -20.14 31.04 -1.68
CA PRO A 174 -20.28 31.79 -0.46
C PRO A 174 -19.76 30.98 0.73
N PRO A 175 -19.26 31.63 1.79
CA PRO A 175 -18.78 30.94 2.98
C PRO A 175 -19.91 30.13 3.62
N PHE A 176 -19.58 28.94 4.12
CA PHE A 176 -20.49 28.13 4.95
C PHE A 176 -21.06 29.00 6.08
N SER A 177 -22.35 29.32 5.98
CA SER A 177 -23.14 29.88 7.07
C SER A 177 -23.26 28.83 8.17
N GLU A 178 -23.12 29.26 9.43
CA GLU A 178 -23.50 28.48 10.62
C GLU A 178 -25.03 28.32 10.70
N GLU A 179 -25.65 27.77 9.65
CA GLU A 179 -27.07 27.48 9.63
C GLU A 179 -27.35 26.18 10.40
N ASP A 180 -28.25 26.28 11.37
CA ASP A 180 -28.76 25.17 12.17
C ASP A 180 -29.18 24.00 11.26
N PRO A 181 -28.54 22.82 11.35
CA PRO A 181 -28.82 21.69 10.47
C PRO A 181 -30.26 21.18 10.59
N ASN A 182 -31.01 21.56 11.63
CA ASN A 182 -32.44 21.26 11.76
C ASN A 182 -33.35 22.13 10.87
N LYS A 183 -32.79 23.12 10.16
CA LYS A 183 -33.52 23.99 9.22
C LYS A 183 -33.29 23.66 7.75
N ALA A 184 -32.52 22.61 7.44
CA ALA A 184 -32.33 22.17 6.06
C ALA A 184 -33.68 21.76 5.44
N GLY A 185 -34.06 22.41 4.34
CA GLY A 185 -35.37 22.25 3.68
C GLY A 185 -35.57 20.94 2.90
N ILE A 186 -34.64 19.98 3.00
CA ILE A 186 -34.73 18.71 2.28
C ILE A 186 -35.63 17.76 3.07
N ARG A 187 -36.93 17.72 2.70
CA ARG A 187 -37.86 16.70 3.18
C ARG A 187 -37.93 15.57 2.16
N ILE A 188 -37.39 14.41 2.51
CA ILE A 188 -37.57 13.17 1.74
C ILE A 188 -38.94 12.59 2.12
N ASP A 189 -39.86 12.52 1.17
CA ASP A 189 -41.17 11.91 1.38
C ASP A 189 -41.05 10.38 1.33
N LEU A 190 -41.18 9.73 2.48
CA LEU A 190 -41.08 8.27 2.63
C LEU A 190 -42.43 7.56 2.49
N SER A 191 -43.50 8.26 2.12
CA SER A 191 -44.86 7.72 2.00
C SER A 191 -44.98 6.62 0.93
N GLY A 192 -43.99 6.47 0.05
CA GLY A 192 -43.93 5.42 -0.97
C GLY A 192 -43.33 4.08 -0.54
N ILE A 193 -42.75 3.97 0.66
CA ILE A 193 -41.94 2.79 1.06
C ILE A 193 -42.78 1.63 1.62
N SER A 194 -44.07 1.80 1.89
CA SER A 194 -44.83 0.80 2.67
C SER A 194 -45.43 -0.40 1.91
N ASN A 195 -45.15 -0.63 0.62
CA ASN A 195 -45.93 -1.64 -0.14
C ASN A 195 -45.20 -2.86 -0.70
N ASN A 196 -43.93 -3.11 -0.37
CA ASN A 196 -43.19 -4.27 -0.94
C ASN A 196 -42.70 -5.33 0.05
N ASN A 197 -43.30 -5.44 1.24
CA ASN A 197 -43.12 -6.62 2.11
C ASN A 197 -44.46 -7.35 2.29
N LYS A 198 -44.81 -8.17 1.30
CA LYS A 198 -45.69 -9.34 1.52
C LYS A 198 -44.85 -10.58 1.30
N GLU A 199 -44.43 -11.20 2.41
CA GLU A 199 -44.10 -12.62 2.40
C GLU A 199 -45.37 -13.40 2.02
N GLN A 200 -45.27 -14.21 0.97
CA GLN A 200 -46.13 -15.36 0.70
C GLN A 200 -45.21 -16.53 0.41
#